data_AF-A0A7J3WWB9-F1
#
_entry.id   AF-A0A7J3WWB9-F1
#
_cell.length_a   1.000
_cell.length_b   1.000
_cell.length_c   1.000
_cell.angle_alpha   90.00
_cell.angle_beta   90.00
_cell.angle_gamma   90.00
#
_symmetry.space_group_name_H-M   'P 1'
#
loop_
_entity.id
_entity.type
_entity.pdbx_description
1 polymer ?
#
loop_
_entity_poly.entity_id
_entity_poly.type
_entity_poly.pdbx_seq_one_letter_code
_entity_poly.pdbx_strand_id
1 'polypeptide(L)'
;MSPPLTLILYVILAIATVGLMAVLPLILAPWKPLIKKKVLFECGQTPLPWREEAFPYEYFPYLIIYIAYAVVGVVVFISSMMLIEMPYIADRILIVFGSLTIGAFFIGLQLRELKQRITPQPQESRKQDT
;
A
#
# COMPACT_ATOMS: atom_id res chain seq x y z
N MET A 1 5.77 0.28 -35.34
CA MET A 1 6.34 -0.39 -34.14
C MET A 1 5.25 -1.25 -33.53
N SER A 2 5.57 -2.45 -33.04
CA SER A 2 4.58 -3.28 -32.35
C SER A 2 4.18 -2.61 -31.02
N PRO A 3 2.89 -2.63 -30.62
CA PRO A 3 2.44 -2.06 -29.35
C PRO A 3 3.29 -2.44 -28.12
N PRO A 4 3.73 -3.71 -27.94
CA PRO A 4 4.58 -4.07 -26.81
C PRO A 4 5.98 -3.42 -26.89
N LEU A 5 6.53 -3.22 -28.09
CA LEU A 5 7.84 -2.59 -28.26
C LEU A 5 7.78 -1.11 -27.89
N THR A 6 6.68 -0.42 -28.21
CA THR A 6 6.46 0.97 -27.79
C THR A 6 6.34 1.09 -26.26
N LEU A 7 5.65 0.17 -25.59
CA LEU A 7 5.55 0.13 -24.13
C LEU A 7 6.93 -0.06 -23.49
N ILE A 8 7.71 -1.03 -23.99
CA ILE A 8 9.06 -1.32 -23.49
C ILE A 8 9.96 -0.08 -23.64
N LEU A 9 9.95 0.54 -24.83
CA LEU A 9 10.73 1.74 -25.09
C LEU A 9 10.32 2.90 -24.15
N TYR A 10 9.01 3.07 -23.91
CA TYR A 10 8.50 4.08 -22.99
C TYR A 10 9.00 3.85 -21.55
N VAL A 11 8.94 2.61 -21.05
CA VAL A 11 9.43 2.26 -19.70
C VAL A 11 10.93 2.52 -19.58
N ILE A 12 11.72 2.11 -20.59
CA ILE A 12 13.16 2.36 -20.62
C ILE A 12 13.44 3.87 -20.57
N LEU A 13 12.74 4.65 -21.39
CA LEU A 13 12.93 6.11 -21.44
C LEU A 13 12.52 6.79 -20.12
N ALA A 14 11.45 6.32 -19.47
CA ALA A 14 11.02 6.81 -18.16
C ALA A 14 12.09 6.54 -17.08
N ILE A 15 12.61 5.31 -17.01
CA ILE A 15 13.70 4.95 -16.07
C ILE A 15 14.96 5.77 -16.37
N ALA A 16 15.33 5.92 -17.64
CA ALA A 16 16.47 6.72 -18.06
C ALA A 16 16.33 8.19 -17.64
N THR A 17 15.12 8.75 -17.75
CA THR A 17 14.83 10.13 -17.35
C THR A 17 14.96 10.32 -15.83
N VAL A 18 14.41 9.40 -15.04
CA VAL A 18 14.57 9.42 -13.56
C VAL A 18 16.05 9.27 -13.19
N GLY A 19 16.77 8.37 -13.84
CA GLY A 19 18.22 8.19 -13.64
C GLY A 19 19.02 9.45 -13.96
N LEU A 20 18.74 10.10 -15.10
CA LEU A 20 19.38 11.36 -15.49
C LEU A 20 19.11 12.45 -14.46
N MET A 21 17.87 12.59 -14.00
CA MET A 21 17.47 13.59 -13.00
C MET A 21 18.04 13.30 -11.61
N ALA A 22 18.44 12.06 -11.30
CA ALA A 22 19.15 11.73 -10.07
C ALA A 22 20.67 11.99 -10.18
N VAL A 23 21.27 11.77 -11.35
CA VAL A 23 22.71 11.97 -11.59
C VAL A 23 23.07 13.44 -11.77
N LEU A 24 22.21 14.22 -12.44
CA LEU A 24 22.48 15.62 -12.75
C LEU A 24 22.71 16.47 -11.48
N PRO A 25 21.91 16.36 -10.40
CA PRO A 25 22.20 17.02 -9.12
C PRO A 25 23.50 16.54 -8.48
N LEU A 26 23.90 15.28 -8.65
CA LEU A 26 25.15 14.77 -8.08
C LEU A 26 26.39 15.41 -8.74
N ILE A 27 26.31 15.68 -10.06
CA ILE A 27 27.37 16.34 -10.83
C ILE A 27 27.39 17.85 -10.55
N LEU A 28 26.22 18.49 -10.48
CA LEU A 28 26.11 19.94 -10.32
C LEU A 28 26.21 20.40 -8.86
N ALA A 29 25.92 19.54 -7.88
CA ALA A 29 25.93 19.95 -6.47
C ALA A 29 27.36 20.24 -5.97
N PRO A 30 27.54 21.28 -5.14
CA PRO A 30 28.83 21.57 -4.53
C PRO A 30 29.22 20.47 -3.52
N TRP A 31 30.35 19.79 -3.78
CA TRP A 31 30.93 18.75 -2.93
C TRP A 31 31.54 19.32 -1.64
N LYS A 32 30.72 19.90 -0.77
CA LYS A 32 31.13 20.34 0.58
C LYS A 32 30.51 19.43 1.64
N PRO A 33 31.22 18.37 2.09
CA PRO A 33 30.74 17.52 3.16
C PRO A 33 30.78 18.29 4.48
N LEU A 34 29.62 18.73 4.95
CA LEU A 34 29.46 19.31 6.28
C LEU A 34 28.90 18.21 7.20
N ILE A 35 29.57 17.96 8.32
CA ILE A 35 29.14 16.96 9.32
C ILE A 35 27.70 17.24 9.78
N LYS A 36 27.32 18.53 9.89
CA LYS A 36 25.97 18.99 10.23
C LYS A 36 24.88 18.66 9.21
N LYS A 37 25.23 18.24 7.97
CA LYS A 37 24.26 17.83 6.94
C LYS A 37 23.92 16.34 6.98
N LYS A 38 24.61 15.55 7.81
CA LYS A 38 24.43 14.09 7.92
C LYS A 38 23.53 13.69 9.09
N VAL A 39 23.02 14.65 9.86
CA VAL A 39 22.08 14.40 10.95
C VAL A 39 20.67 14.32 10.39
N LEU A 40 19.84 13.46 10.98
CA LEU A 40 18.41 13.41 10.67
C LEU A 40 17.77 14.76 11.01
N PHE A 41 16.78 15.17 10.23
CA PHE A 41 16.02 16.38 10.52
C PHE A 41 15.13 16.10 11.73
N GLU A 42 15.56 16.60 12.87
CA GLU A 42 14.76 16.70 14.09
C GLU A 42 14.54 18.18 14.37
N CYS A 43 13.35 18.56 14.85
CA CYS A 43 12.99 19.96 15.18
C CYS A 43 13.74 20.51 16.42
N GLY A 44 15.03 20.20 16.58
CA GLY A 44 15.84 20.52 17.75
C GLY A 44 15.74 19.50 18.89
N GLN A 45 15.04 18.38 18.67
CA GLN A 45 14.88 17.30 19.65
C GLN A 45 15.90 16.17 19.42
N THR A 46 16.20 15.41 20.47
CA THR A 46 17.00 14.18 20.35
C THR A 46 16.18 13.12 19.60
N PRO A 47 16.76 12.44 18.60
CA PRO A 47 16.03 11.46 17.79
C PRO A 47 15.47 10.36 18.67
N LEU A 48 14.24 9.93 18.37
CA LEU A 48 13.59 8.84 19.06
C LEU A 48 14.42 7.56 18.90
N PRO A 49 14.69 6.81 19.97
CA PRO A 49 15.42 5.56 19.87
C PRO A 49 14.60 4.57 19.04
N TRP A 50 15.24 3.94 18.05
CA TRP A 50 14.66 2.99 17.07
C TRP A 50 13.82 1.85 17.67
N ARG A 51 13.83 1.67 19.00
CA ARG A 51 13.22 0.54 19.71
C ARG A 51 11.92 0.90 20.44
N GLU A 52 11.51 2.17 20.50
CA GLU A 52 10.37 2.59 21.34
C GLU A 52 9.06 2.83 20.59
N GLU A 53 9.08 3.03 19.27
CA GLU A 53 7.84 3.14 18.49
C GLU A 53 7.37 1.76 18.05
N ALA A 54 6.35 1.24 18.74
CA ALA A 54 5.59 0.11 18.23
C ALA A 54 5.01 0.49 16.87
N PHE A 55 5.34 -0.27 15.82
CA PHE A 55 4.79 0.00 14.49
C PHE A 55 3.26 -0.01 14.59
N PRO A 56 2.59 1.10 14.21
CA PRO A 56 1.15 1.24 14.37
C PRO A 56 0.42 0.11 13.65
N TYR A 57 -0.18 -0.80 14.43
CA TYR A 57 -0.95 -1.93 13.90
C TYR A 57 -2.25 -1.46 13.25
N GLU A 58 -2.63 -0.19 13.41
CA GLU A 58 -3.77 0.42 12.74
C GLU A 58 -3.67 0.32 11.21
N TYR A 59 -2.45 0.31 10.64
CA TYR A 59 -2.25 0.20 9.19
C TYR A 59 -2.46 -1.20 8.62
N PHE A 60 -2.36 -2.23 9.47
CA PHE A 60 -2.42 -3.62 9.03
C PHE A 60 -3.79 -4.03 8.47
N PRO A 61 -4.93 -3.70 9.12
CA PRO A 61 -6.26 -3.92 8.55
C PRO A 61 -6.47 -3.22 7.20
N TYR A 62 -5.99 -1.98 7.04
CA TYR A 62 -6.13 -1.26 5.77
C TYR A 62 -5.39 -1.96 4.63
N LEU A 63 -4.21 -2.53 4.90
CA LEU A 63 -3.45 -3.30 3.90
C LEU A 63 -4.20 -4.57 3.47
N ILE A 64 -4.82 -5.30 4.42
CA ILE A 64 -5.62 -6.49 4.11
C ILE A 64 -6.81 -6.12 3.22
N ILE A 65 -7.54 -5.06 3.58
CA ILE A 65 -8.67 -4.55 2.80
C ILE A 65 -8.19 -4.18 1.40
N TYR A 66 -7.09 -3.44 1.29
CA TYR A 66 -6.53 -3.03 0.01
C TYR A 66 -6.22 -4.22 -0.91
N ILE A 67 -5.57 -5.26 -0.40
CA ILE A 67 -5.25 -6.47 -1.17
C ILE A 67 -6.52 -7.20 -1.61
N ALA A 68 -7.51 -7.33 -0.71
CA ALA A 68 -8.78 -7.97 -1.03
C ALA A 68 -9.51 -7.22 -2.17
N TYR A 69 -9.55 -5.89 -2.11
CA TYR A 69 -10.14 -5.06 -3.17
C TYR A 69 -9.37 -5.13 -4.48
N ALA A 70 -8.04 -5.24 -4.46
CA ALA A 70 -7.26 -5.41 -5.69
C ALA A 70 -7.64 -6.70 -6.43
N VAL A 71 -7.81 -7.81 -5.70
CA VAL A 71 -8.26 -9.09 -6.30
C VAL A 71 -9.67 -8.97 -6.86
N VAL A 72 -10.60 -8.37 -6.11
CA VAL A 72 -11.98 -8.13 -6.60
C VAL A 72 -11.97 -7.26 -7.86
N GLY A 73 -11.15 -6.20 -7.89
CA GLY A 73 -11.00 -5.32 -9.03
C GLY A 73 -10.56 -6.06 -10.30
N VAL A 74 -9.59 -6.98 -10.19
CA VAL A 74 -9.16 -7.82 -11.32
C VAL A 74 -10.31 -8.71 -11.82
N VAL A 75 -11.06 -9.34 -10.92
CA VAL A 75 -12.21 -10.19 -11.29
C VAL A 75 -13.29 -9.38 -11.99
N VAL A 76 -13.63 -8.20 -11.47
CA VAL A 76 -14.60 -7.27 -12.08
C VAL A 76 -14.12 -6.80 -13.44
N PHE A 77 -12.85 -6.45 -13.59
CA PHE A 77 -12.28 -6.02 -14.85
C PHE A 77 -12.37 -7.11 -15.93
N ILE A 78 -11.94 -8.34 -15.61
CA ILE A 78 -12.05 -9.48 -16.53
C ILE A 78 -13.51 -9.75 -16.90
N SER A 79 -14.41 -9.73 -15.91
CA SER A 79 -15.84 -9.93 -16.13
C SER A 79 -16.44 -8.87 -17.05
N SER A 80 -16.00 -7.61 -16.92
CA SER A 80 -16.41 -6.49 -17.77
C SER A 80 -15.95 -6.70 -19.22
N MET A 81 -14.70 -7.11 -19.43
CA MET A 81 -14.20 -7.46 -20.78
C MET A 81 -15.02 -8.60 -21.41
N MET A 82 -15.33 -9.65 -20.64
CA MET A 82 -16.16 -10.76 -21.13
C MET A 82 -17.59 -10.33 -21.49
N LEU A 83 -18.17 -9.38 -20.75
CA LEU A 83 -19.50 -8.82 -21.01
C LEU A 83 -19.55 -8.07 -22.34
N ILE A 84 -18.48 -7.36 -22.69
CA ILE A 84 -18.36 -6.64 -23.97
C ILE A 84 -18.30 -7.64 -25.14
N GLU A 85 -17.56 -8.73 -24.99
CA GLU A 85 -17.42 -9.74 -26.05
C GLU A 85 -18.64 -10.66 -26.17
N MET A 86 -19.25 -11.04 -25.04
CA MET A 86 -20.30 -12.05 -24.95
C MET A 86 -21.42 -11.59 -24.01
N PRO A 87 -22.32 -10.71 -24.47
CA PRO A 87 -23.34 -10.09 -23.60
C PRO A 87 -24.35 -11.10 -23.03
N TYR A 88 -24.55 -12.24 -23.68
CA TYR A 88 -25.45 -13.30 -23.19
C TYR A 88 -24.95 -14.01 -21.93
N ILE A 89 -23.69 -13.80 -21.51
CA ILE A 89 -23.13 -14.35 -20.26
C ILE A 89 -23.46 -13.46 -19.05
N ALA A 90 -24.06 -12.27 -19.27
CA ALA A 90 -24.40 -11.30 -18.24
C ALA A 90 -25.10 -11.92 -17.02
N ASP A 91 -26.12 -12.76 -17.24
CA ASP A 91 -26.89 -13.38 -16.17
C ASP A 91 -26.02 -14.26 -15.27
N ARG A 92 -25.08 -15.02 -15.86
CA ARG A 92 -24.17 -15.89 -15.10
C ARG A 92 -23.19 -15.08 -14.26
N ILE A 93 -22.64 -14.01 -14.84
CA ILE A 93 -21.74 -13.09 -14.14
C ILE A 93 -22.46 -12.42 -12.97
N LEU A 94 -23.69 -11.97 -13.19
CA LEU A 94 -24.51 -11.31 -12.18
C LEU A 94 -24.85 -12.27 -11.03
N ILE A 95 -25.17 -13.55 -11.33
CA ILE A 95 -25.38 -14.58 -10.30
C ILE A 95 -24.11 -14.80 -9.47
N VAL A 96 -22.95 -14.90 -10.11
CA VAL A 96 -21.66 -15.06 -9.40
C VAL A 96 -21.39 -13.87 -8.48
N PHE A 97 -21.49 -12.63 -8.99
CA PHE A 97 -21.30 -11.44 -8.15
C PHE A 97 -22.32 -11.35 -7.02
N GLY A 98 -23.59 -11.64 -7.31
CA GLY A 98 -24.66 -11.65 -6.31
C GLY A 98 -24.37 -12.63 -5.17
N SER A 99 -24.00 -13.88 -5.51
CA SER A 99 -23.61 -14.88 -4.51
C SER A 99 -22.38 -14.45 -3.69
N LEU A 100 -21.39 -13.83 -4.31
CA LEU A 100 -20.19 -13.35 -3.63
C LEU A 100 -20.50 -12.19 -2.68
N THR A 101 -21.38 -11.27 -3.07
CA THR A 101 -21.85 -10.19 -2.20
C THR A 101 -22.62 -10.72 -1.00
N ILE A 102 -23.53 -11.68 -1.19
CA ILE A 102 -24.28 -12.33 -0.10
C ILE A 102 -23.33 -13.06 0.85
N GLY A 103 -22.35 -13.80 0.30
CA GLY A 103 -21.34 -14.50 1.09
C GLY A 103 -20.47 -13.56 1.92
N ALA A 104 -19.98 -12.47 1.30
CA ALA A 104 -19.20 -11.46 1.99
C ALA A 104 -20.00 -10.76 3.10
N PHE A 105 -21.28 -10.46 2.86
CA PHE A 105 -22.18 -9.88 3.85
C PHE A 105 -22.38 -10.82 5.04
N PHE A 106 -22.63 -12.11 4.78
CA PHE A 106 -22.83 -13.12 5.83
C PHE A 106 -21.58 -13.32 6.69
N ILE A 107 -20.40 -13.39 6.06
CA ILE A 107 -19.12 -13.45 6.78
C ILE A 107 -18.93 -12.17 7.62
N GLY A 108 -19.22 -11.00 7.05
CA GLY A 108 -19.14 -9.73 7.78
C GLY A 108 -20.01 -9.68 9.03
N LEU A 109 -21.22 -10.26 8.98
CA LEU A 109 -22.09 -10.39 10.15
C LEU A 109 -21.49 -11.33 11.22
N GLN A 110 -20.90 -12.46 10.83
CA GLN A 110 -20.23 -13.36 11.78
C GLN A 110 -18.99 -12.73 12.41
N LEU A 111 -18.22 -11.98 11.63
CA LEU A 111 -17.00 -11.31 12.11
C LEU A 111 -17.30 -10.22 13.15
N ARG A 112 -18.52 -9.65 13.15
CA ARG A 112 -18.94 -8.63 14.14
C ARG A 112 -18.96 -9.18 15.57
N GLU A 113 -19.09 -10.50 15.73
CA GLU A 113 -19.07 -11.17 17.04
C GLU A 113 -17.66 -11.44 17.56
N LEU A 114 -16.62 -11.28 16.72
CA LEU A 114 -15.23 -11.37 17.17
C LEU A 114 -14.90 -10.17 18.06
N LYS A 115 -14.90 -10.41 19.38
CA LYS A 115 -14.46 -9.45 20.39
C LYS A 115 -12.98 -9.13 20.15
N GLN A 116 -12.70 -8.10 19.36
CA GLN A 116 -11.35 -7.57 19.15
C GLN A 116 -10.82 -7.04 20.49
N ARG A 117 -10.07 -7.88 21.23
CA ARG A 117 -9.26 -7.44 22.38
C ARG A 117 -8.04 -6.69 21.86
N ILE A 118 -8.26 -5.48 21.37
CA ILE A 118 -7.21 -4.50 21.16
C ILE A 118 -7.23 -3.60 22.39
N THR A 119 -6.77 -4.13 23.52
CA THR A 119 -6.48 -3.30 24.69
C THR A 119 -4.98 -3.07 24.65
N PRO A 120 -4.50 -1.89 24.20
CA PRO A 120 -3.15 -1.49 24.56
C PRO A 120 -3.12 -1.44 26.09
N GLN A 121 -2.35 -2.35 26.70
CA GLN A 121 -2.05 -2.25 28.12
C GLN A 121 -1.45 -0.85 28.34
N PRO A 122 -2.00 -0.04 29.27
CA PRO A 122 -1.33 1.18 29.66
C PRO A 122 0.07 0.78 30.10
N GLN A 123 1.11 1.37 29.52
CA GLN A 123 2.44 1.28 30.12
C GLN A 123 2.39 2.03 31.44
N GLU A 124 1.91 1.34 32.47
CA GLU A 124 1.91 1.80 33.83
C GLU A 124 3.37 1.82 34.29
N SER A 125 3.91 3.04 34.35
CA SER A 125 4.89 3.42 35.36
C SER A 125 6.16 2.57 35.44
N ARG A 126 7.17 2.89 34.62
CA ARG A 126 8.57 2.80 35.04
C ARG A 126 9.11 4.20 35.37
N LYS A 127 8.43 4.88 36.29
CA LYS A 127 8.99 5.96 37.13
C LYS A 127 9.19 5.42 38.54
N GLN A 128 10.10 4.48 38.65
CA GLN A 128 10.73 3.91 39.84
C GLN A 128 11.85 3.08 39.18
N ASP A 129 13.06 3.59 39.02
CA ASP A 129 13.94 3.92 40.12
C ASP A 129 14.81 5.16 39.83
N THR A 130 14.98 5.90 40.92
CA THR A 130 16.12 6.78 41.30
C THR A 130 17.47 6.40 40.72
#